data_AF-A0A1H9F817-F1
#
_entry.id   AF-A0A1H9F817-F1
#
_cell.length_a   1.000
_cell.length_b   1.000
_cell.length_c   1.000
_cell.angle_alpha   90.00
_cell.angle_beta   90.00
_cell.angle_gamma   90.00
#
_symmetry.space_group_name_H-M   'P 1'
#
loop_
_entity.id
_entity.type
_entity.pdbx_description
1 polymer ?
#
loop_
_entity_poly.entity_id
_entity_poly.type
_entity_poly.pdbx_seq_one_letter_code
_entity_poly.pdbx_strand_id
1 'polypeptide(L)'
;MHEKIDKQMDNLVKKVILKASLETPSFDFTAQIMTQLAAKKQSESTIYKPLISRTVWIAIFVGFVVLIAYSFFGMQQESQNWILDFGVLTYSSIFDQLPEITVSKTVSYALVSLSIMVLIQVSVLKDYLDKRFEN
;
A
#
# COMPACT_ATOMS: atom_id res chain seq x y z
N MET A 1 6.22 -26.88 62.38
CA MET A 1 4.97 -26.33 62.97
C MET A 1 4.53 -25.03 62.29
N HIS A 2 5.43 -24.14 61.86
CA HIS A 2 5.08 -22.85 61.23
C HIS A 2 4.28 -22.94 59.92
N GLU A 3 4.64 -23.84 58.99
CA GLU A 3 3.95 -23.96 57.69
C GLU A 3 2.43 -24.28 57.79
N LYS A 4 2.01 -24.99 58.84
CA LYS A 4 0.59 -25.30 59.05
C LYS A 4 -0.19 -24.06 59.50
N ILE A 5 0.44 -23.19 60.27
CA ILE A 5 -0.15 -21.95 60.77
C ILE A 5 -0.33 -20.96 59.61
N ASP A 6 0.66 -20.86 58.71
CA ASP A 6 0.59 -19.99 57.52
C ASP A 6 -0.53 -20.43 56.57
N LYS A 7 -0.69 -21.73 56.33
CA LYS A 7 -1.80 -22.27 55.52
C LYS A 7 -3.17 -22.02 56.14
N GLN A 8 -3.27 -22.03 57.46
CA GLN A 8 -4.52 -21.70 58.14
C GLN A 8 -4.83 -20.21 58.03
N MET A 9 -3.83 -19.34 58.15
CA MET A 9 -3.96 -17.90 57.96
C MET A 9 -4.44 -17.55 56.55
N ASP A 10 -3.82 -18.13 55.52
CA ASP A 10 -4.18 -17.91 54.12
C ASP A 10 -5.61 -18.39 53.82
N ASN A 11 -6.01 -19.53 54.39
CA ASN A 11 -7.37 -20.05 54.24
C ASN A 11 -8.42 -19.16 54.93
N LEU A 12 -8.08 -18.55 56.08
CA LEU A 12 -8.94 -17.57 56.74
C LEU A 12 -9.09 -16.30 55.91
N VAL A 13 -8.00 -15.75 55.41
CA VAL A 13 -8.00 -14.57 54.53
C VAL A 13 -8.81 -14.83 53.27
N LYS A 14 -8.58 -15.96 52.59
CA LYS A 14 -9.34 -16.38 51.41
C LYS A 14 -10.84 -16.51 51.70
N LYS A 15 -11.21 -17.05 52.85
CA LYS A 15 -12.61 -17.23 53.24
C LYS A 15 -13.30 -15.91 53.58
N VAL A 16 -12.56 -14.93 54.12
CA VAL A 16 -13.06 -13.56 54.36
C VAL A 16 -13.25 -12.83 53.03
N ILE A 17 -12.28 -12.89 52.12
CA ILE A 17 -12.36 -12.26 50.79
C ILE A 17 -13.51 -12.86 49.97
N LEU A 18 -13.71 -14.19 50.02
CA LEU A 18 -14.82 -14.86 49.33
C LEU A 18 -16.19 -14.58 49.96
N LYS A 19 -16.25 -14.25 51.25
CA LYS A 19 -17.49 -13.88 51.96
C LYS A 19 -17.83 -12.40 51.85
N ALA A 20 -16.85 -11.54 51.54
CA ALA A 20 -17.12 -10.17 51.18
C ALA A 20 -18.04 -10.20 49.94
N SER A 21 -19.19 -9.54 50.04
CA SER A 21 -20.16 -9.50 48.96
C SER A 21 -19.46 -9.01 47.70
N LEU A 22 -19.54 -9.79 46.61
CA LEU A 22 -19.00 -9.39 45.33
C LEU A 22 -19.76 -8.14 44.91
N GLU A 23 -19.06 -6.99 44.90
CA GLU A 23 -19.60 -5.77 44.32
C GLU A 23 -19.96 -6.08 42.88
N THR A 24 -21.26 -6.12 42.60
CA THR A 24 -21.73 -6.33 41.25
C THR A 24 -21.52 -5.02 40.50
N PRO A 25 -20.93 -5.07 39.29
CA PRO A 25 -20.82 -3.87 38.49
C PRO A 25 -22.21 -3.29 38.26
N SER A 26 -22.28 -1.97 38.03
CA SER A 26 -23.55 -1.33 37.69
C SER A 26 -24.19 -2.04 36.48
N PHE A 27 -25.52 -2.05 36.44
CA PHE A 27 -26.28 -2.70 35.37
C PHE A 27 -25.80 -2.29 33.97
N ASP A 28 -25.36 -1.05 33.81
CA ASP A 28 -24.90 -0.47 32.54
C ASP A 28 -23.38 -0.48 32.35
N PHE A 29 -22.61 -1.13 33.21
CA PHE A 29 -21.14 -1.12 33.15
C PHE A 29 -20.60 -1.57 31.77
N THR A 30 -21.11 -2.71 31.29
CA THR A 30 -20.74 -3.25 29.97
C THR A 30 -21.17 -2.31 28.85
N ALA A 31 -22.36 -1.72 28.95
CA ALA A 31 -22.86 -0.79 27.95
C ALA A 31 -21.93 0.43 27.87
N GLN A 32 -21.61 1.07 29.00
CA GLN A 32 -20.74 2.25 29.04
C GLN A 32 -19.34 1.98 28.52
N ILE A 33 -18.74 0.84 28.86
CA ILE A 33 -17.44 0.42 28.33
C ILE A 33 -17.52 0.21 26.81
N MET A 34 -18.56 -0.46 26.33
CA MET A 34 -18.72 -0.72 24.90
C MET A 34 -18.96 0.57 24.10
N THR A 35 -19.66 1.57 24.67
CA THR A 35 -19.83 2.89 24.04
C THR A 35 -18.50 3.64 23.92
N GLN A 36 -17.68 3.62 24.97
CA GLN A 36 -16.36 4.26 24.95
C GLN A 36 -15.38 3.54 24.01
N LEU A 37 -15.42 2.20 23.97
CA LEU A 37 -14.66 1.38 23.02
C LEU A 37 -15.10 1.63 21.59
N ALA A 38 -16.40 1.70 21.31
CA ALA A 38 -16.92 1.99 19.97
C ALA A 38 -16.46 3.37 19.49
N ALA A 39 -16.56 4.40 20.34
CA ALA A 39 -16.10 5.75 20.01
C ALA A 39 -14.58 5.80 19.74
N LYS A 40 -13.77 5.11 20.54
CA LYS A 40 -12.32 5.03 20.33
C LYS A 40 -11.94 4.21 19.09
N LYS A 41 -12.65 3.12 18.83
CA LYS A 41 -12.43 2.25 17.66
C LYS A 41 -12.85 2.91 16.35
N GLN A 42 -13.85 3.79 16.39
CA GLN A 42 -14.24 4.62 15.24
C GLN A 42 -13.19 5.71 14.95
N SER A 43 -12.52 6.24 15.97
CA SER A 43 -11.36 7.14 15.83
C SER A 43 -10.09 6.45 15.32
N GLU A 44 -9.91 5.16 15.63
CA GLU A 44 -8.80 4.31 15.15
C GLU A 44 -9.23 3.38 14.01
N SER A 45 -10.32 3.73 13.30
CA SER A 45 -10.58 3.17 11.98
C SER A 45 -9.27 3.29 11.20
N THR A 46 -8.73 2.16 10.77
CA THR A 46 -7.56 2.10 9.90
C THR A 46 -7.99 2.73 8.58
N ILE A 47 -7.99 4.07 8.53
CA ILE A 47 -8.32 4.82 7.34
C ILE A 47 -7.28 4.39 6.32
N TYR A 48 -7.71 3.56 5.38
CA TYR A 48 -6.88 3.08 4.31
C TYR A 48 -6.45 4.29 3.50
N LYS A 49 -5.21 4.72 3.74
CA LYS A 49 -4.58 5.76 2.95
C LYS A 49 -3.98 5.04 1.74
N PRO A 50 -4.43 5.33 0.51
CA PRO A 50 -3.92 4.63 -0.66
C PRO A 50 -2.40 4.78 -0.72
N LEU A 51 -1.69 3.64 -0.85
CA LEU A 51 -0.22 3.58 -0.87
C LEU A 51 0.40 4.54 -1.90
N ILE A 52 -0.33 4.82 -2.97
CA ILE A 52 0.04 5.76 -4.03
C ILE A 52 -1.18 6.60 -4.39
N SER A 53 -1.03 7.94 -4.30
CA SER A 53 -2.05 8.91 -4.72
C SER A 53 -2.47 8.69 -6.17
N ARG A 54 -3.75 8.95 -6.49
CA ARG A 54 -4.29 8.83 -7.86
C ARG A 54 -3.50 9.66 -8.87
N THR A 55 -2.96 10.80 -8.45
CA THR A 55 -2.14 11.67 -9.30
C THR A 55 -0.82 11.02 -9.72
N VAL A 56 -0.18 10.27 -8.81
CA VAL A 56 1.09 9.59 -9.09
C VAL A 56 0.87 8.43 -10.08
N TRP A 57 -0.27 7.76 -9.99
CA TRP A 57 -0.66 6.74 -10.98
C TRP A 57 -0.81 7.30 -12.39
N ILE A 58 -1.41 8.49 -12.53
CA ILE A 58 -1.54 9.18 -13.82
C ILE A 58 -0.14 9.56 -14.34
N ALA A 59 0.73 10.08 -13.48
CA ALA A 59 2.10 10.43 -13.86
C ALA A 59 2.90 9.22 -14.36
N ILE A 60 2.79 8.06 -13.70
CA ILE A 60 3.41 6.81 -14.15
C ILE A 60 2.90 6.40 -15.52
N PHE A 61 1.58 6.44 -15.74
CA PHE A 61 0.99 6.10 -17.03
C PHE A 61 1.47 7.03 -18.16
N VAL A 62 1.48 8.34 -17.91
CA VAL A 62 1.97 9.32 -18.89
C VAL A 62 3.45 9.11 -19.20
N GLY A 63 4.29 8.94 -18.18
CA GLY A 63 5.72 8.65 -18.38
C GLY A 63 5.95 7.38 -19.20
N PHE A 64 5.12 6.37 -18.97
CA PHE A 64 5.17 5.12 -19.72
C PHE A 64 4.79 5.31 -21.20
N VAL A 65 3.72 6.05 -21.49
CA VAL A 65 3.30 6.39 -22.86
C VAL A 65 4.39 7.18 -23.60
N VAL A 66 5.04 8.13 -22.92
CA VAL A 66 6.16 8.91 -23.50
C VAL A 66 7.32 7.99 -23.85
N LEU A 67 7.66 7.02 -23.00
CA LEU A 67 8.74 6.08 -23.24
C LEU A 67 8.43 5.16 -24.43
N ILE A 68 7.18 4.70 -24.56
CA ILE A 68 6.71 3.98 -25.73
C ILE A 68 6.84 4.85 -26.98
N ALA A 69 6.29 6.07 -26.95
CA ALA A 69 6.37 6.99 -28.09
C ALA A 69 7.82 7.25 -28.50
N TYR A 70 8.72 7.48 -27.54
CA TYR A 70 10.15 7.61 -27.81
C TYR A 70 10.73 6.35 -28.47
N SER A 71 10.36 5.14 -28.04
CA SER A 71 10.81 3.91 -28.68
C SER A 71 10.29 3.73 -30.11
N PHE A 72 9.10 4.25 -30.43
CA PHE A 72 8.53 4.15 -31.78
C PHE A 72 9.08 5.23 -32.72
N PHE A 73 9.17 6.47 -32.25
CA PHE A 73 9.59 7.62 -33.06
C PHE A 73 11.11 7.82 -33.08
N GLY A 74 11.84 7.46 -32.01
CA GLY A 74 13.29 7.62 -31.91
C GLY A 74 14.11 6.60 -32.72
N MET A 75 13.46 5.52 -33.18
CA MET A 75 14.10 4.46 -33.98
C MET A 75 13.94 4.67 -35.50
N GLN A 76 13.33 5.78 -35.91
CA GLN A 76 13.10 6.12 -37.32
C GLN A 76 14.18 7.06 -37.85
N GLN A 77 15.43 6.58 -37.87
CA GLN A 77 16.42 7.05 -38.85
C GLN A 77 16.23 6.29 -40.17
N GLU A 78 15.06 6.42 -40.78
CA GLU A 78 15.00 6.41 -42.24
C GLU A 78 13.97 7.44 -42.67
N SER A 79 14.47 8.31 -43.53
CA SER A 79 13.85 9.49 -44.10
C SER A 79 12.36 9.33 -44.36
N GLN A 80 11.55 10.12 -43.67
CA GLN A 80 10.42 10.78 -44.30
C GLN A 80 9.96 11.96 -43.45
N ASN A 81 10.37 13.13 -43.92
CA ASN A 81 9.98 14.44 -43.44
C ASN A 81 8.46 14.55 -43.35
N TRP A 82 7.93 14.67 -42.14
CA TRP A 82 6.71 15.43 -41.87
C TRP A 82 6.41 15.38 -40.38
N ILE A 83 6.41 16.54 -39.72
CA ILE A 83 5.86 16.78 -38.38
C ILE A 83 6.94 16.76 -37.27
N LEU A 84 7.30 17.98 -36.88
CA LEU A 84 7.92 18.42 -35.61
C LEU A 84 9.43 18.61 -35.62
N ASP A 85 9.81 19.82 -36.00
CA ASP A 85 11.06 20.46 -35.62
C ASP A 85 11.09 20.65 -34.08
N PHE A 86 11.59 19.65 -33.35
CA PHE A 86 11.86 19.71 -31.90
C PHE A 86 13.32 20.16 -31.66
N GLY A 87 13.64 21.38 -32.11
CA GLY A 87 15.00 21.91 -32.15
C GLY A 87 15.65 22.33 -30.82
N VAL A 88 15.19 21.90 -29.63
CA VAL A 88 15.71 22.48 -28.35
C VAL A 88 15.91 21.47 -27.20
N LEU A 89 16.09 20.17 -27.45
CA LEU A 89 16.37 19.23 -26.33
C LEU A 89 17.50 18.23 -26.60
N THR A 90 18.49 18.60 -27.42
CA THR A 90 19.73 17.81 -27.54
C THR A 90 20.67 18.11 -26.38
N TYR A 91 20.42 17.46 -25.24
CA TYR A 91 21.44 17.22 -24.21
C TYR A 91 22.26 15.98 -24.66
N SER A 92 22.98 16.10 -25.78
CA SER A 92 23.57 14.97 -26.50
C SER A 92 24.89 14.44 -25.91
N SER A 93 25.57 15.18 -25.03
CA SER A 93 26.91 14.77 -24.57
C SER A 93 26.94 13.58 -23.60
N ILE A 94 25.81 13.20 -23.01
CA ILE A 94 25.73 12.07 -22.07
C ILE A 94 25.43 10.75 -22.80
N PHE A 95 24.72 10.83 -23.92
CA PHE A 95 24.30 9.66 -24.70
C PHE A 95 25.30 9.26 -25.79
N ASP A 96 26.17 10.17 -26.24
CA ASP A 96 27.21 9.88 -27.25
C ASP A 96 28.29 8.88 -26.79
N GLN A 97 28.40 8.62 -25.49
CA GLN A 97 29.35 7.65 -24.92
C GLN A 97 28.71 6.30 -24.59
N LEU A 98 27.40 6.18 -24.76
CA LEU A 98 26.71 4.92 -24.54
C LEU A 98 26.79 4.09 -25.82
N PRO A 99 27.18 2.80 -25.73
CA PRO A 99 27.14 1.93 -26.89
C PRO A 99 25.72 1.93 -27.45
N GLU A 100 25.61 2.15 -28.76
CA GLU A 100 24.34 2.19 -29.48
C GLU A 100 23.62 0.85 -29.31
N ILE A 101 22.66 0.79 -28.38
CA ILE A 101 21.93 -0.43 -28.08
C ILE A 101 20.96 -0.67 -29.24
N THR A 102 21.36 -1.53 -30.18
CA THR A 102 20.52 -1.96 -31.29
C THR A 102 19.48 -2.97 -30.79
N VAL A 103 18.38 -2.44 -30.28
CA VAL A 103 17.25 -3.26 -29.84
C VAL A 103 16.49 -3.73 -31.07
N SER A 104 16.40 -5.05 -31.29
CA SER A 104 15.59 -5.62 -32.37
C SER A 104 14.12 -5.23 -32.21
N LYS A 105 13.43 -4.96 -33.33
CA LYS A 105 12.01 -4.56 -33.35
C LYS A 105 11.13 -5.51 -32.53
N THR A 106 11.39 -6.82 -32.61
CA THR A 106 10.67 -7.84 -31.83
C THR A 106 10.83 -7.66 -30.33
N VAL A 107 12.03 -7.30 -29.87
CA VAL A 107 12.32 -7.07 -28.44
C VAL A 107 11.62 -5.81 -27.95
N SER A 108 11.59 -4.74 -28.76
CA SER A 108 10.83 -3.52 -28.45
C SER A 108 9.33 -3.82 -28.30
N TYR A 109 8.71 -4.52 -29.25
CA TYR A 109 7.30 -4.91 -29.16
C TYR A 109 7.01 -5.79 -27.94
N ALA A 110 7.90 -6.74 -27.64
CA ALA A 110 7.77 -7.60 -26.45
C ALA A 110 7.84 -6.78 -25.16
N LEU A 111 8.74 -5.80 -25.07
CA LEU A 111 8.90 -4.94 -23.89
C LEU A 111 7.66 -4.06 -23.66
N VAL A 112 7.09 -3.49 -24.74
CA VAL A 112 5.86 -2.70 -24.69
C VAL A 112 4.69 -3.57 -24.22
N SER A 113 4.52 -4.75 -24.81
CA SER A 113 3.47 -5.70 -24.43
C SER A 113 3.59 -6.15 -22.97
N LEU A 114 4.80 -6.47 -22.52
CA LEU A 114 5.06 -6.89 -21.14
C LEU A 114 4.74 -5.79 -20.15
N SER A 115 5.10 -4.55 -20.48
CA SER A 115 4.83 -3.42 -19.61
C SER A 115 3.33 -3.09 -19.51
N ILE A 116 2.59 -3.18 -20.62
CA ILE A 116 1.12 -3.06 -20.61
C ILE A 116 0.50 -4.13 -19.69
N MET A 117 0.98 -5.37 -19.80
CA MET A 117 0.52 -6.47 -18.93
C MET A 117 0.77 -6.15 -17.45
N VAL A 118 1.96 -5.64 -17.10
CA VAL A 118 2.29 -5.26 -15.72
C VAL A 118 1.38 -4.13 -15.22
N LEU A 119 1.11 -3.10 -16.03
CA LEU A 119 0.20 -2.02 -15.64
C LEU A 119 -1.21 -2.53 -15.33
N ILE A 120 -1.72 -3.44 -16.14
CA ILE A 120 -3.02 -4.09 -15.91
C ILE A 120 -2.97 -4.89 -14.61
N GLN A 121 -1.93 -5.71 -14.41
CA GLN A 121 -1.77 -6.53 -13.20
C GLN A 121 -1.76 -5.69 -11.93
N VAL A 122 -1.02 -4.58 -11.91
CA VAL A 122 -0.97 -3.71 -10.72
C VAL A 122 -2.30 -2.99 -10.50
N SER A 123 -3.02 -2.63 -11.56
CA SER A 123 -4.36 -2.03 -11.46
C SER A 123 -5.38 -2.99 -10.86
N VAL A 124 -5.37 -4.26 -11.29
CA VAL A 124 -6.25 -5.32 -10.74
C VAL A 124 -5.91 -5.62 -9.29
N LEU A 125 -4.61 -5.72 -8.96
CA LEU A 125 -4.16 -5.95 -7.59
C LEU A 125 -4.55 -4.81 -6.66
N LYS A 126 -4.49 -3.57 -7.15
CA LYS A 126 -4.96 -2.39 -6.43
C LYS A 126 -6.46 -2.47 -6.13
N ASP A 127 -7.29 -2.75 -7.13
CA ASP A 127 -8.75 -2.86 -6.93
C ASP A 127 -9.11 -3.99 -5.95
N TYR A 128 -8.39 -5.11 -6.01
CA TYR A 128 -8.57 -6.22 -5.07
C TYR A 128 -8.21 -5.85 -3.63
N LEU A 129 -7.10 -5.12 -3.43
CA LEU A 129 -6.69 -4.68 -2.10
C LEU A 129 -7.64 -3.60 -1.56
N ASP A 130 -8.03 -2.62 -2.36
CA ASP A 130 -8.98 -1.56 -1.98
C ASP A 130 -10.29 -2.20 -1.45
N LYS A 131 -10.85 -3.17 -2.18
CA LYS A 131 -12.06 -3.93 -1.75
C LYS A 131 -11.88 -4.73 -0.47
N ARG A 132 -10.67 -5.19 -0.17
CA ARG A 132 -10.39 -5.99 1.05
C ARG A 132 -10.30 -5.11 2.30
N PHE A 133 -9.88 -3.85 2.15
CA PHE A 133 -9.67 -2.93 3.27
C PHE A 133 -10.81 -1.91 3.47
N GLU A 134 -11.82 -1.91 2.59
CA GLU A 134 -13.05 -1.10 2.71
C GLU A 134 -14.15 -1.78 3.57
N ASN A 135 -13.81 -2.84 4.31
CA ASN A 135 -14.72 -3.59 5.19
C ASN A 135 -14.10 -3.81 6.57
#